data_AF-A0A7C1B9Y0-F1
#
_entry.id   AF-A0A7C1B9Y0-F1
#
_cell.length_a   1.000
_cell.length_b   1.000
_cell.length_c   1.000
_cell.angle_alpha   90.00
_cell.angle_beta   90.00
_cell.angle_gamma   90.00
#
_symmetry.space_group_name_H-M   'P 1'
#
loop_
_entity.id
_entity.type
_entity.pdbx_description
1 polymer ?
#
loop_
_entity_poly.entity_id
_entity_poly.type
_entity_poly.pdbx_seq_one_letter_code
_entity_poly.pdbx_strand_id
1 'polypeptide(L)'
;MQSIVVAGDLTSIGAYTSAIMRRFGKVIEDKLVPALERDPRFTRFGDEWFLAELESDKVKQLVEEASEQLKRVCAPIEAADVLDSALVPVQKTSTTVFEVNRAIERTGRYRKVGKGDKARWVPDMTVWPPPPGKPKQLRIPPVRSKIQIGTQQLPGDLQQTLETIEDELGEPVETYHRVSQVEFAITVSHQLQGTLPLTQRTRGIFPPGDADAPVTFIDARSGEHIPGGFSSRDRYAWGLAEWYEHYQIPAGGKIRLERTEVEGEIKIDYVPASKGLETCWLRKVSYDQSTDKLTAVTTRRTYLCEVDEDLLMHGLIFEDPQAMQKEATQSIFDVMCQVFPVLTEQGESVHCKALFNCVNLVRRCSPYTVFAELSARPCFRRDPDQPGHWFFDAEIASQISPAIKIIDRLDERLPSLHQRIASLKTAAEEQSRRLQFIRV
;
A
#
# COMPACT_ATOMS: atom_id res chain seq x y z
N MET A 1 -27.16 11.27 -40.54
CA MET A 1 -28.38 11.50 -39.74
C MET A 1 -28.85 10.14 -39.22
N GLN A 2 -28.18 9.59 -38.21
CA GLN A 2 -28.36 8.19 -37.77
C GLN A 2 -28.07 8.02 -36.27
N SER A 3 -28.64 8.88 -35.44
CA SER A 3 -28.66 8.71 -33.98
C SER A 3 -29.98 9.24 -33.42
N ILE A 4 -30.56 8.53 -32.45
CA ILE A 4 -31.64 9.05 -31.61
C ILE A 4 -30.99 9.31 -30.24
N VAL A 5 -30.46 10.52 -30.06
CA VAL A 5 -29.93 10.96 -28.77
C VAL A 5 -31.13 11.30 -27.87
N VAL A 6 -31.31 10.57 -26.77
CA VAL A 6 -32.28 10.94 -25.73
C VAL A 6 -31.49 11.42 -24.51
N ALA A 7 -31.53 12.74 -24.29
CA ALA A 7 -30.99 13.53 -23.17
C ALA A 7 -29.44 13.61 -23.05
N GLY A 8 -28.80 14.77 -22.84
CA GLY A 8 -29.26 16.04 -22.27
C GLY A 8 -28.76 17.32 -22.96
N ASP A 9 -28.27 17.26 -24.21
CA ASP A 9 -27.90 18.47 -24.97
C ASP A 9 -28.58 18.53 -26.34
N LEU A 10 -29.87 18.91 -26.32
CA LEU A 10 -30.71 19.08 -27.52
C LEU A 10 -30.65 20.50 -28.08
N THR A 11 -29.61 21.27 -27.76
CA THR A 11 -29.40 22.62 -28.32
C THR A 11 -29.22 22.61 -29.84
N SER A 12 -28.86 21.46 -30.42
CA SER A 12 -28.67 21.26 -31.85
C SER A 12 -29.96 21.00 -32.66
N ILE A 13 -31.12 20.80 -32.02
CA ILE A 13 -32.40 20.48 -32.69
C ILE A 13 -33.42 21.61 -32.49
N GLY A 14 -33.04 22.85 -32.77
CA GLY A 14 -33.98 23.99 -32.86
C GLY A 14 -34.70 24.42 -31.56
N ALA A 15 -35.10 25.69 -31.51
CA ALA A 15 -35.67 26.31 -30.30
C ALA A 15 -37.01 25.71 -29.80
N TYR A 16 -37.76 25.03 -30.66
CA TYR A 16 -39.06 24.43 -30.31
C TYR A 16 -38.92 23.13 -29.51
N THR A 17 -37.94 22.29 -29.84
CA THR A 17 -37.70 21.00 -29.19
C THR A 17 -37.19 21.19 -27.75
N SER A 18 -36.38 22.22 -27.53
CA SER A 18 -35.84 22.59 -26.22
C SER A 18 -36.90 23.21 -25.28
N ALA A 19 -37.97 23.82 -25.80
CA ALA A 19 -39.11 24.28 -25.00
C ALA A 19 -40.01 23.12 -24.56
N ILE A 20 -40.26 22.16 -25.46
CA ILE A 20 -41.06 20.95 -25.19
C ILE A 20 -40.38 20.07 -24.15
N MET A 21 -39.08 19.80 -24.30
CA MET A 21 -38.33 18.98 -23.33
C MET A 21 -38.25 19.62 -21.95
N ARG A 22 -38.22 20.97 -21.85
CA ARG A 22 -38.21 21.65 -20.55
C ARG A 22 -39.54 21.55 -19.80
N ARG A 23 -40.66 21.46 -20.54
CA ARG A 23 -42.02 21.42 -19.96
C ARG A 23 -42.53 20.00 -19.76
N PHE A 24 -42.19 19.08 -20.66
CA PHE A 24 -42.72 17.72 -20.72
C PHE A 24 -41.65 16.64 -20.68
N GLY A 25 -40.36 16.99 -20.61
CA GLY A 25 -39.23 16.05 -20.71
C GLY A 25 -39.36 14.87 -19.76
N LYS A 26 -39.69 15.11 -18.49
CA LYS A 26 -39.89 14.04 -17.50
C LYS A 26 -41.01 13.07 -17.89
N VAL A 27 -42.14 13.58 -18.38
CA VAL A 27 -43.28 12.74 -18.82
C VAL A 27 -42.95 11.98 -20.12
N ILE A 28 -42.15 12.59 -21.00
CA ILE A 28 -41.66 11.96 -22.22
C ILE A 28 -40.68 10.85 -21.85
N GLU A 29 -39.73 11.10 -20.97
CA GLU A 29 -38.72 10.15 -20.49
C GLU A 29 -39.38 8.96 -19.77
N ASP A 30 -40.31 9.23 -18.85
CA ASP A 30 -41.08 8.22 -18.10
C ASP A 30 -41.90 7.29 -19.02
N LYS A 31 -42.22 7.72 -20.25
CA LYS A 31 -42.95 6.91 -21.24
C LYS A 31 -42.06 6.30 -22.30
N LEU A 32 -41.04 7.02 -22.75
CA LEU A 32 -40.19 6.66 -23.86
C LEU A 32 -39.13 5.66 -23.44
N VAL A 33 -38.50 5.85 -22.26
CA VAL A 33 -37.47 4.93 -21.76
C VAL A 33 -38.03 3.52 -21.58
N PRO A 34 -39.19 3.28 -20.91
CA PRO A 34 -39.75 1.94 -20.80
C PRO A 34 -40.21 1.35 -22.14
N ALA A 35 -40.58 2.19 -23.12
CA ALA A 35 -40.97 1.74 -24.45
C ALA A 35 -39.74 1.27 -25.25
N LEU A 36 -38.63 2.01 -25.18
CA LEU A 36 -37.37 1.64 -25.82
C LEU A 36 -36.73 0.43 -25.15
N GLU A 37 -36.84 0.28 -23.82
CA GLU A 37 -36.35 -0.91 -23.10
C GLU A 37 -37.05 -2.21 -23.50
N ARG A 38 -38.33 -2.14 -23.91
CA ARG A 38 -39.11 -3.30 -24.32
C ARG A 38 -38.87 -3.73 -25.76
N ASP A 39 -38.31 -2.86 -26.59
CA ASP A 39 -38.12 -3.12 -28.01
C ASP A 39 -36.67 -3.59 -28.26
N PRO A 40 -36.46 -4.87 -28.64
CA PRO A 40 -35.12 -5.45 -28.80
C PRO A 40 -34.31 -4.82 -29.93
N ARG A 41 -34.94 -4.02 -30.80
CA ARG A 41 -34.23 -3.26 -31.86
C ARG A 41 -33.44 -2.10 -31.31
N PHE A 42 -33.69 -1.68 -30.06
CA PHE A 42 -33.00 -0.58 -29.43
C PHE A 42 -32.03 -1.09 -28.35
N THR A 43 -30.98 -0.32 -28.17
CA THR A 43 -30.01 -0.49 -27.10
C THR A 43 -29.74 0.81 -26.39
N ARG A 44 -29.25 0.72 -25.15
CA ARG A 44 -28.81 1.84 -24.34
C ARG A 44 -27.33 1.76 -23.96
N PHE A 45 -26.68 2.91 -23.81
CA PHE A 45 -25.43 3.09 -23.06
C PHE A 45 -25.51 4.41 -22.29
N GLY A 46 -25.43 4.37 -20.95
CA GLY A 46 -25.72 5.56 -20.14
C GLY A 46 -27.15 6.06 -20.39
N ASP A 47 -27.30 7.32 -20.79
CA ASP A 47 -28.60 7.92 -21.14
C ASP A 47 -28.91 7.84 -22.65
N GLU A 48 -27.95 7.40 -23.47
CA GLU A 48 -28.08 7.39 -24.93
C GLU A 48 -28.70 6.09 -25.47
N TRP A 49 -29.49 6.21 -26.54
CA TRP A 49 -30.17 5.10 -27.21
C TRP A 49 -29.73 4.93 -28.67
N PHE A 50 -29.66 3.69 -29.12
CA PHE A 50 -29.17 3.35 -30.47
C PHE A 50 -29.89 2.15 -31.07
N LEU A 51 -29.89 2.01 -32.40
CA LEU A 51 -30.48 0.86 -33.09
C LEU A 51 -29.48 -0.30 -33.10
N ALA A 52 -29.89 -1.47 -32.61
CA ALA A 52 -29.06 -2.66 -32.49
C ALA A 52 -28.55 -3.18 -33.84
N GLU A 53 -29.33 -3.02 -34.92
CA GLU A 53 -28.96 -3.44 -36.28
C GLU A 53 -27.83 -2.62 -36.89
N LEU A 54 -27.53 -1.45 -36.34
CA LEU A 54 -26.47 -0.57 -36.84
C LEU A 54 -25.11 -0.86 -36.20
N GLU A 55 -25.03 -1.75 -35.22
CA GLU A 55 -23.76 -2.09 -34.58
C GLU A 55 -22.81 -2.76 -35.56
N SER A 56 -21.61 -2.19 -35.72
CA SER A 56 -20.61 -2.78 -36.59
C SER A 56 -19.86 -3.92 -35.89
N ASP A 57 -19.84 -5.11 -36.50
CA ASP A 57 -18.97 -6.20 -36.05
C ASP A 57 -17.49 -5.82 -36.09
N LYS A 58 -17.11 -4.86 -36.94
CA LYS A 58 -15.76 -4.31 -37.03
C LYS A 58 -15.35 -3.56 -35.77
N VAL A 59 -16.29 -2.88 -35.11
CA VAL A 59 -16.04 -2.16 -33.84
C VAL A 59 -15.83 -3.15 -32.69
N LYS A 60 -16.55 -4.28 -32.67
CA LYS A 60 -16.34 -5.34 -31.67
C LYS A 60 -14.93 -5.91 -31.74
N GLN A 61 -14.45 -6.22 -32.95
CA GLN A 61 -13.09 -6.74 -33.14
C GLN A 61 -12.02 -5.71 -32.75
N LEU A 62 -12.24 -4.44 -33.12
CA LEU A 62 -11.38 -3.33 -32.70
C LEU A 62 -11.27 -3.19 -31.19
N VAL A 63 -12.38 -3.35 -30.47
CA VAL A 63 -12.38 -3.30 -29.01
C VAL A 63 -11.59 -4.47 -28.42
N GLU A 64 -11.64 -5.67 -28.98
CA GLU A 64 -10.81 -6.79 -28.46
C GLU A 64 -9.32 -6.54 -28.72
N GLU A 65 -8.95 -6.11 -29.92
CA GLU A 65 -7.56 -5.79 -30.30
C GLU A 65 -6.99 -4.64 -29.45
N ALA A 66 -7.75 -3.56 -29.30
CA ALA A 66 -7.38 -2.42 -28.47
C ALA A 66 -7.39 -2.80 -26.99
N SER A 67 -8.35 -3.60 -26.51
CA SER A 67 -8.38 -4.10 -25.13
C SER A 67 -7.13 -4.91 -24.80
N GLU A 68 -6.57 -5.68 -25.74
CA GLU A 68 -5.34 -6.44 -25.54
C GLU A 68 -4.09 -5.55 -25.48
N GLN A 69 -4.03 -4.49 -26.30
CA GLN A 69 -2.97 -3.47 -26.22
C GLN A 69 -3.08 -2.63 -24.94
N LEU A 70 -4.31 -2.28 -24.56
CA LEU A 70 -4.63 -1.44 -23.40
C LEU A 70 -4.59 -2.21 -22.08
N LYS A 71 -4.69 -3.55 -22.08
CA LYS A 71 -4.33 -4.38 -20.91
C LYS A 71 -2.90 -4.12 -20.44
N ARG A 72 -2.01 -3.68 -21.32
CA ARG A 72 -0.60 -3.37 -21.00
C ARG A 72 -0.44 -1.99 -20.37
N VAL A 73 -1.39 -1.08 -20.60
CA VAL A 73 -1.37 0.29 -20.10
C VAL A 73 -2.51 0.41 -19.11
N CYS A 74 -2.22 0.40 -17.81
CA CYS A 74 -3.25 0.51 -16.78
C CYS A 74 -3.84 1.93 -16.66
N ALA A 75 -4.08 2.60 -17.79
CA ALA A 75 -4.75 3.88 -17.88
C ALA A 75 -6.27 3.70 -18.01
N PRO A 76 -7.08 4.63 -17.47
CA PRO A 76 -8.45 4.84 -17.88
C PRO A 76 -8.48 5.16 -19.38
N ILE A 77 -9.26 4.38 -20.11
CA ILE A 77 -9.35 4.46 -21.57
C ILE A 77 -10.62 5.22 -21.92
N GLU A 78 -10.51 6.26 -22.75
CA GLU A 78 -11.67 6.84 -23.39
C GLU A 78 -11.97 6.05 -24.70
N ALA A 79 -13.24 5.94 -25.07
CA ALA A 79 -13.62 5.30 -26.33
C ALA A 79 -12.95 5.97 -27.56
N ALA A 80 -12.59 7.25 -27.44
CA ALA A 80 -11.84 7.96 -28.46
C ALA A 80 -10.38 7.46 -28.62
N ASP A 81 -9.74 7.02 -27.52
CA ASP A 81 -8.37 6.50 -27.53
C ASP A 81 -8.29 5.12 -28.18
N VAL A 82 -9.32 4.29 -27.93
CA VAL A 82 -9.51 3.00 -28.62
C VAL A 82 -9.55 3.20 -30.14
N LEU A 83 -10.29 4.22 -30.59
CA LEU A 83 -10.40 4.56 -32.01
C LEU A 83 -9.08 5.09 -32.59
N ASP A 84 -8.25 5.77 -31.80
CA ASP A 84 -6.91 6.22 -32.23
C ASP A 84 -5.90 5.09 -32.33
N SER A 85 -6.00 4.08 -31.45
CA SER A 85 -5.13 2.91 -31.46
C SER A 85 -5.44 1.90 -32.59
N ALA A 86 -6.54 2.13 -33.31
CA ALA A 86 -7.01 1.26 -34.38
C ALA A 86 -5.99 1.14 -35.53
N LEU A 87 -5.61 -0.08 -35.89
CA LEU A 87 -4.77 -0.37 -37.07
C LEU A 87 -5.43 0.07 -38.39
N VAL A 88 -6.76 0.18 -38.40
CA VAL A 88 -7.54 0.65 -39.54
C VAL A 88 -8.20 1.98 -39.17
N PRO A 89 -8.06 3.05 -39.98
CA PRO A 89 -8.67 4.33 -39.69
C PRO A 89 -10.20 4.21 -39.56
N VAL A 90 -10.72 4.59 -38.39
CA VAL A 90 -12.16 4.69 -38.14
C VAL A 90 -12.52 6.14 -37.89
N GLN A 91 -13.59 6.62 -38.53
CA GLN A 91 -14.09 7.97 -38.26
C GLN A 91 -14.61 8.08 -36.82
N LYS A 92 -14.08 9.05 -36.08
CA LYS A 92 -14.58 9.43 -34.76
C LYS A 92 -15.87 10.21 -34.89
N THR A 93 -16.99 9.49 -34.87
CA THR A 93 -18.34 10.08 -34.76
C THR A 93 -18.95 9.71 -33.41
N SER A 94 -19.99 10.42 -32.98
CA SER A 94 -20.72 10.07 -31.75
C SER A 94 -21.28 8.64 -31.78
N THR A 95 -21.72 8.18 -32.95
CA THR A 95 -22.12 6.78 -33.21
C THR A 95 -20.99 5.80 -32.93
N THR A 96 -19.80 6.06 -33.47
CA THR A 96 -18.65 5.16 -33.30
C THR A 96 -18.19 5.10 -31.84
N VAL A 97 -18.21 6.25 -31.15
CA VAL A 97 -17.86 6.35 -29.73
C VAL A 97 -18.87 5.59 -28.86
N PHE A 98 -20.17 5.68 -29.17
CA PHE A 98 -21.21 4.90 -28.51
C PHE A 98 -21.00 3.38 -28.69
N GLU A 99 -20.75 2.92 -29.91
CA GLU A 99 -20.53 1.50 -30.21
C GLU A 99 -19.30 0.94 -29.46
N VAL A 100 -18.20 1.70 -29.40
CA VAL A 100 -16.99 1.33 -28.65
C VAL A 100 -17.29 1.23 -27.16
N ASN A 101 -17.94 2.23 -26.57
CA ASN A 101 -18.32 2.21 -25.15
C ASN A 101 -19.16 0.99 -24.79
N ARG A 102 -20.18 0.67 -25.60
CA ARG A 102 -21.04 -0.50 -25.37
C ARG A 102 -20.28 -1.81 -25.57
N ALA A 103 -19.40 -1.88 -26.56
CA ALA A 103 -18.57 -3.06 -26.79
C ALA A 103 -17.63 -3.32 -25.59
N ILE A 104 -17.02 -2.28 -25.01
CA ILE A 104 -16.21 -2.40 -23.78
C ILE A 104 -17.08 -2.88 -22.61
N GLU A 105 -18.25 -2.28 -22.38
CA GLU A 105 -19.17 -2.67 -21.30
C GLU A 105 -19.54 -4.16 -21.33
N ARG A 106 -19.86 -4.67 -22.53
CA ARG A 106 -20.24 -6.08 -22.75
C ARG A 106 -19.13 -7.07 -22.46
N THR A 107 -17.87 -6.66 -22.53
CA THR A 107 -16.76 -7.57 -22.21
C THR A 107 -16.79 -8.00 -20.74
N GLY A 108 -17.38 -7.18 -19.85
CA GLY A 108 -17.34 -7.39 -18.40
C GLY A 108 -15.92 -7.33 -17.81
N ARG A 109 -14.91 -6.94 -18.60
CA ARG A 109 -13.50 -6.86 -18.19
C ARG A 109 -13.09 -5.44 -17.80
N TYR A 110 -14.00 -4.47 -17.88
CA TYR A 110 -13.73 -3.07 -17.60
C TYR A 110 -14.89 -2.46 -16.80
N ARG A 111 -14.55 -1.60 -15.84
CA ARG A 111 -15.50 -0.80 -15.06
C ARG A 111 -15.51 0.63 -15.58
N LYS A 112 -16.70 1.19 -15.72
CA LYS A 112 -16.90 2.61 -16.06
C LYS A 112 -16.54 3.50 -14.87
N VAL A 113 -15.68 4.49 -15.11
CA VAL A 113 -15.33 5.60 -14.21
C VAL A 113 -15.60 6.93 -14.92
N GLY A 114 -16.00 7.96 -14.17
CA GLY A 114 -16.45 9.24 -14.71
C GLY A 114 -17.97 9.32 -14.93
N LYS A 115 -18.49 10.54 -15.16
CA LYS A 115 -19.92 10.84 -15.39
C LYS A 115 -20.16 11.28 -16.84
N GLY A 116 -21.31 10.90 -17.39
CA GLY A 116 -21.82 11.42 -18.67
C GLY A 116 -21.06 10.94 -19.91
N ASP A 117 -20.77 11.89 -20.80
CA ASP A 117 -20.11 11.82 -22.10
C ASP A 117 -18.59 11.58 -22.03
N LYS A 118 -17.99 11.78 -20.85
CA LYS A 118 -16.58 11.45 -20.56
C LYS A 118 -16.44 10.11 -19.86
N ALA A 119 -17.05 9.07 -20.42
CA ALA A 119 -16.91 7.72 -19.92
C ALA A 119 -15.45 7.25 -20.09
N ARG A 120 -14.79 6.98 -18.97
CA ARG A 120 -13.47 6.34 -18.93
C ARG A 120 -13.63 4.89 -18.48
N TRP A 121 -12.87 4.00 -19.09
CA TRP A 121 -12.90 2.58 -18.79
C TRP A 121 -11.60 2.18 -18.11
N VAL A 122 -11.69 1.73 -16.88
CA VAL A 122 -10.56 1.07 -16.20
C VAL A 122 -10.78 -0.43 -16.26
N PRO A 123 -9.74 -1.26 -16.36
CA PRO A 123 -9.89 -2.71 -16.22
C PRO A 123 -10.73 -3.06 -14.97
N ASP A 124 -11.61 -4.06 -15.09
CA ASP A 124 -12.36 -4.62 -13.99
C ASP A 124 -11.41 -5.54 -13.22
N MET A 125 -11.01 -5.04 -12.07
CA MET A 125 -9.91 -5.60 -11.29
C MET A 125 -10.33 -6.83 -10.49
N THR A 126 -11.56 -7.33 -10.68
CA THR A 126 -11.95 -8.70 -10.33
C THR A 126 -11.25 -9.75 -11.18
N VAL A 127 -10.69 -9.38 -12.34
CA VAL A 127 -9.83 -10.23 -13.19
C VAL A 127 -8.35 -10.14 -12.78
N TRP A 128 -7.99 -9.21 -11.90
CA TRP A 128 -6.63 -9.10 -11.37
C TRP A 128 -6.37 -10.20 -10.35
N PRO A 129 -5.17 -10.82 -10.31
CA PRO A 129 -4.87 -11.75 -9.24
C PRO A 129 -5.14 -11.06 -7.90
N PRO A 130 -5.75 -11.77 -6.92
CA PRO A 130 -5.90 -11.23 -5.57
C PRO A 130 -4.54 -10.73 -5.08
N PRO A 131 -4.51 -9.76 -4.13
CA PRO A 131 -3.26 -9.34 -3.51
C PRO A 131 -2.40 -10.58 -3.25
N PRO A 132 -1.09 -10.57 -3.56
CA PRO A 132 -0.23 -11.76 -3.45
C PRO A 132 -0.08 -12.31 -2.00
N GLY A 133 -0.98 -11.93 -1.09
CA GLY A 133 -0.82 -11.92 0.34
C GLY A 133 0.21 -10.87 0.73
N LYS A 134 0.13 -10.37 1.96
CA LYS A 134 1.22 -9.57 2.53
C LYS A 134 2.54 -10.34 2.35
N PRO A 135 3.59 -9.78 1.73
CA PRO A 135 4.87 -10.46 1.56
C PRO A 135 5.36 -11.04 2.89
N LYS A 136 6.00 -12.21 2.88
CA LYS A 136 6.42 -12.89 4.12
C LYS A 136 7.29 -11.99 5.00
N GLN A 137 8.13 -11.18 4.37
CA GLN A 137 9.04 -10.21 4.98
C GLN A 137 8.31 -9.00 5.61
N LEU A 138 7.06 -8.72 5.23
CA LEU A 138 6.24 -7.69 5.87
C LEU A 138 5.34 -8.27 6.98
N ARG A 139 5.34 -9.59 7.19
CA ARG A 139 4.58 -10.22 8.28
C ARG A 139 5.42 -10.26 9.55
N ILE A 140 4.84 -9.84 10.67
CA ILE A 140 5.48 -10.01 11.98
C ILE A 140 5.58 -11.51 12.28
N PRO A 141 6.78 -12.06 12.57
CA PRO A 141 6.93 -13.44 12.99
C PRO A 141 6.09 -13.74 14.25
N PRO A 142 5.51 -14.95 14.39
CA PRO A 142 4.54 -15.27 15.44
C PRO A 142 5.10 -15.27 16.87
N VAL A 143 6.41 -15.12 17.06
CA VAL A 143 7.04 -15.00 18.38
C VAL A 143 6.79 -13.59 18.91
N ARG A 144 5.80 -13.47 19.80
CA ARG A 144 5.41 -12.20 20.41
C ARG A 144 6.45 -11.76 21.43
N SER A 145 7.32 -10.80 21.07
CA SER A 145 7.78 -9.83 22.07
C SER A 145 6.57 -8.94 22.38
N LYS A 146 5.87 -9.20 23.49
CA LYS A 146 4.68 -8.45 23.92
C LYS A 146 5.04 -7.08 24.51
N ILE A 147 5.92 -6.32 23.86
CA ILE A 147 5.82 -4.87 24.01
C ILE A 147 4.59 -4.48 23.20
N GLN A 148 3.44 -4.44 23.88
CA GLN A 148 2.22 -3.93 23.28
C GLN A 148 2.47 -2.49 22.83
N ILE A 149 2.17 -2.22 21.56
CA ILE A 149 2.03 -0.86 21.03
C ILE A 149 1.16 -0.07 22.03
N GLY A 150 1.72 0.98 22.63
CA GLY A 150 0.99 1.91 23.50
C GLY A 150 0.92 1.61 25.01
N THR A 151 1.67 0.64 25.55
CA THR A 151 1.69 0.43 27.02
C THR A 151 2.76 1.22 27.76
N GLN A 152 3.84 1.61 27.06
CA GLN A 152 4.93 2.40 27.64
C GLN A 152 4.91 3.79 27.01
N GLN A 153 4.81 4.83 27.84
CA GLN A 153 4.97 6.20 27.34
C GLN A 153 6.42 6.38 26.88
N LEU A 154 6.61 6.65 25.59
CA LEU A 154 7.91 7.00 25.05
C LEU A 154 8.28 8.42 25.52
N PRO A 155 9.58 8.70 25.74
CA PRO A 155 10.07 10.07 25.84
C PRO A 155 9.62 10.90 24.64
N GLY A 156 9.32 12.19 24.87
CA GLY A 156 8.73 13.07 23.84
C GLY A 156 9.57 13.21 22.56
N ASP A 157 10.89 13.15 22.66
CA ASP A 157 11.78 13.15 21.49
C ASP A 157 11.64 11.88 20.64
N LEU A 158 11.57 10.70 21.27
CA LEU A 158 11.33 9.44 20.55
C LEU A 158 9.93 9.41 19.92
N GLN A 159 8.92 9.99 20.60
CA GLN A 159 7.58 10.13 20.04
C GLN A 159 7.58 11.02 18.79
N GLN A 160 8.25 12.17 18.85
CA GLN A 160 8.39 13.05 17.69
C GLN A 160 9.12 12.36 16.54
N THR A 161 10.19 11.61 16.82
CA THR A 161 10.89 10.84 15.79
C THR A 161 10.01 9.73 15.21
N LEU A 162 9.21 9.06 16.04
CA LEU A 162 8.30 7.99 15.61
C LEU A 162 7.28 8.50 14.58
N GLU A 163 6.74 9.70 14.77
CA GLU A 163 5.78 10.34 13.86
C GLU A 163 6.37 10.65 12.47
N THR A 164 7.71 10.68 12.34
CA THR A 164 8.38 10.92 11.06
C THR A 164 8.57 9.64 10.23
N ILE A 165 8.37 8.47 10.82
CA ILE A 165 8.59 7.17 10.16
C ILE A 165 7.25 6.65 9.64
N GLU A 166 7.13 6.54 8.32
CA GLU A 166 5.96 5.91 7.70
C GLU A 166 6.16 4.38 7.64
N ASP A 167 5.50 3.67 8.55
CA ASP A 167 5.48 2.20 8.58
C ASP A 167 4.07 1.73 8.99
N GLU A 168 3.55 0.72 8.31
CA GLU A 168 2.17 0.25 8.52
C GLU A 168 1.98 -0.48 9.85
N LEU A 169 3.05 -0.89 10.52
CA LEU A 169 3.02 -1.46 11.87
C LEU A 169 3.00 -0.38 12.98
N GLY A 170 3.01 0.90 12.60
CA GLY A 170 2.78 2.02 13.50
C GLY A 170 1.33 2.10 13.99
N GLU A 171 0.92 3.31 14.37
CA GLU A 171 -0.45 3.57 14.83
C GLU A 171 -1.48 3.18 13.75
N PRO A 172 -2.63 2.61 14.17
CA PRO A 172 -3.68 2.26 13.22
C PRO A 172 -4.20 3.53 12.52
N VAL A 173 -4.69 3.36 11.30
CA VAL A 173 -5.44 4.43 10.63
C VAL A 173 -6.76 4.60 11.37
N GLU A 174 -6.89 5.68 12.13
CA GLU A 174 -8.08 5.95 12.92
C GLU A 174 -9.18 6.60 12.08
N THR A 175 -8.80 7.49 11.16
CA THR A 175 -9.75 8.26 10.37
C THR A 175 -9.29 8.45 8.93
N TYR A 176 -10.16 8.17 7.97
CA TYR A 176 -9.90 8.48 6.57
C TYR A 176 -10.06 9.98 6.31
N HIS A 177 -8.95 10.63 5.94
CA HIS A 177 -8.97 12.01 5.46
C HIS A 177 -8.41 12.07 4.04
N ARG A 178 -9.07 12.83 3.17
CA ARG A 178 -8.61 13.01 1.80
C ARG A 178 -7.35 13.87 1.80
N VAL A 179 -6.25 13.36 1.23
CA VAL A 179 -4.97 14.06 1.12
C VAL A 179 -4.65 14.23 -0.35
N SER A 180 -4.22 15.42 -0.78
CA SER A 180 -3.84 15.67 -2.18
C SER A 180 -2.44 15.16 -2.52
N GLN A 181 -1.51 15.33 -1.58
CA GLN A 181 -0.10 14.98 -1.74
C GLN A 181 0.51 14.61 -0.39
N VAL A 182 1.45 13.66 -0.40
CA VAL A 182 2.26 13.32 0.76
C VAL A 182 3.69 13.03 0.33
N GLU A 183 4.65 13.41 1.18
CA GLU A 183 6.06 13.10 1.03
C GLU A 183 6.58 12.39 2.28
N PHE A 184 7.38 11.35 2.07
CA PHE A 184 7.97 10.58 3.15
C PHE A 184 9.17 9.76 2.68
N ALA A 185 10.03 9.39 3.62
CA ALA A 185 11.16 8.48 3.37
C ALA A 185 10.69 7.02 3.45
N ILE A 186 11.08 6.21 2.46
CA ILE A 186 10.68 4.79 2.40
C ILE A 186 11.48 3.93 3.37
N THR A 187 10.82 3.07 4.15
CA THR A 187 11.52 2.13 5.04
C THR A 187 12.12 0.96 4.25
N VAL A 188 13.11 0.28 4.84
CA VAL A 188 13.83 -0.78 4.13
C VAL A 188 12.94 -1.97 3.77
N SER A 189 11.97 -2.31 4.64
CA SER A 189 11.03 -3.40 4.38
C SER A 189 10.17 -3.12 3.15
N HIS A 190 9.70 -1.88 3.00
CA HIS A 190 8.86 -1.51 1.87
C HIS A 190 9.65 -1.36 0.58
N GLN A 191 10.85 -0.78 0.66
CA GLN A 191 11.77 -0.63 -0.47
C GLN A 191 12.14 -1.99 -1.08
N LEU A 192 12.55 -2.96 -0.25
CA LEU A 192 12.94 -4.29 -0.71
C LEU A 192 11.79 -5.09 -1.35
N GLN A 193 10.55 -4.80 -0.96
CA GLN A 193 9.38 -5.51 -1.45
C GLN A 193 8.66 -4.77 -2.58
N GLY A 194 9.10 -3.57 -2.97
CA GLY A 194 8.40 -2.79 -3.98
C GLY A 194 7.00 -2.37 -3.55
N THR A 195 6.86 -1.98 -2.27
CA THR A 195 5.58 -1.66 -1.63
C THR A 195 5.59 -0.28 -0.99
N LEU A 196 4.42 0.24 -0.62
CA LEU A 196 4.27 1.47 0.17
C LEU A 196 3.47 1.19 1.46
N PRO A 197 3.79 1.85 2.58
CA PRO A 197 2.98 1.80 3.80
C PRO A 197 1.69 2.61 3.63
N LEU A 198 0.56 2.08 4.10
CA LEU A 198 -0.67 2.84 4.31
C LEU A 198 -0.77 3.24 5.78
N THR A 199 -0.34 4.45 6.08
CA THR A 199 -0.40 5.07 7.40
C THR A 199 -1.55 6.08 7.46
N GLN A 200 -1.75 6.70 8.62
CA GLN A 200 -2.69 7.80 8.78
C GLN A 200 -2.43 8.95 7.77
N ARG A 201 -1.17 9.19 7.38
CA ARG A 201 -0.77 10.24 6.43
C ARG A 201 -0.91 9.82 4.97
N THR A 202 -0.63 8.57 4.63
CA THR A 202 -0.62 8.11 3.23
C THR A 202 -1.95 7.50 2.78
N ARG A 203 -2.78 6.98 3.70
CA ARG A 203 -4.07 6.33 3.38
C ARG A 203 -5.00 7.23 2.57
N GLY A 204 -4.95 8.55 2.81
CA GLY A 204 -5.79 9.55 2.14
C GLY A 204 -5.55 9.74 0.65
N ILE A 205 -4.41 9.27 0.14
CA ILE A 205 -4.07 9.25 -1.29
C ILE A 205 -4.92 8.19 -2.00
N PHE A 206 -5.08 7.03 -1.38
CA PHE A 206 -5.78 5.88 -1.95
C PHE A 206 -7.31 6.05 -1.92
N PRO A 207 -8.04 5.35 -2.81
CA PRO A 207 -9.51 5.31 -2.79
C PRO A 207 -10.08 4.97 -1.40
N PRO A 208 -11.24 5.53 -1.01
CA PRO A 208 -11.89 5.22 0.26
C PRO A 208 -12.41 3.77 0.29
N GLY A 209 -12.59 3.23 1.49
CA GLY A 209 -13.15 1.90 1.73
C GLY A 209 -12.20 0.92 2.40
N ASP A 210 -12.75 -0.22 2.81
CA ASP A 210 -12.03 -1.24 3.59
C ASP A 210 -11.64 -2.47 2.77
N ALA A 211 -12.06 -2.50 1.51
CA ALA A 211 -11.70 -3.56 0.58
C ALA A 211 -10.29 -3.34 0.01
N ASP A 212 -9.60 -4.44 -0.23
CA ASP A 212 -8.42 -4.43 -1.07
C ASP A 212 -8.84 -4.02 -2.47
N ALA A 213 -8.08 -3.11 -3.06
CA ALA A 213 -8.45 -2.52 -4.33
C ALA A 213 -7.24 -2.27 -5.22
N PRO A 214 -7.45 -2.39 -6.53
CA PRO A 214 -6.47 -2.02 -7.53
C PRO A 214 -6.11 -0.53 -7.51
N VAL A 215 -4.89 -0.20 -7.95
CA VAL A 215 -4.52 1.16 -8.33
C VAL A 215 -3.54 1.15 -9.51
N THR A 216 -3.49 2.25 -10.22
CA THR A 216 -2.42 2.54 -11.18
C THR A 216 -1.53 3.62 -10.62
N PHE A 217 -0.24 3.34 -10.53
CA PHE A 217 0.74 4.37 -10.26
C PHE A 217 1.18 5.02 -11.57
N ILE A 218 1.17 6.35 -11.64
CA ILE A 218 1.65 7.10 -12.79
C ILE A 218 3.00 7.67 -12.42
N ASP A 219 4.06 7.23 -13.08
CA ASP A 219 5.38 7.82 -12.91
C ASP A 219 5.35 9.28 -13.38
N ALA A 220 5.55 10.21 -12.44
CA ALA A 220 5.54 11.65 -12.69
C ALA A 220 6.57 12.10 -13.73
N ARG A 221 7.64 11.32 -13.94
CA ARG A 221 8.78 11.69 -14.79
C ARG A 221 8.66 11.15 -16.20
N SER A 222 8.29 9.89 -16.33
CA SER A 222 8.15 9.22 -17.64
C SER A 222 6.73 9.28 -18.19
N GLY A 223 5.73 9.47 -17.33
CA GLY A 223 4.31 9.29 -17.66
C GLY A 223 3.90 7.82 -17.76
N GLU A 224 4.77 6.89 -17.39
CA GLU A 224 4.47 5.45 -17.44
C GLU A 224 3.38 5.06 -16.43
N HIS A 225 2.49 4.17 -16.87
CA HIS A 225 1.43 3.60 -16.03
C HIS A 225 1.89 2.27 -15.45
N ILE A 226 2.15 2.26 -14.16
CA ILE A 226 2.65 1.12 -13.40
C ILE A 226 1.47 0.43 -12.70
N PRO A 227 1.17 -0.84 -13.03
CA PRO A 227 0.10 -1.58 -12.38
C PRO A 227 0.41 -1.84 -10.91
N GLY A 228 -0.60 -1.68 -10.05
CA GLY A 228 -0.47 -1.97 -8.63
C GLY A 228 -1.81 -2.23 -7.93
N GLY A 229 -1.75 -2.22 -6.61
CA GLY A 229 -2.92 -2.33 -5.77
C GLY A 229 -2.60 -1.97 -4.33
N PHE A 230 -3.63 -1.88 -3.50
CA PHE A 230 -3.48 -1.69 -2.07
C PHE A 230 -4.42 -2.58 -1.28
N SER A 231 -3.98 -2.92 -0.08
CA SER A 231 -4.79 -3.59 0.92
C SER A 231 -5.08 -2.60 2.04
N SER A 232 -6.36 -2.24 2.20
CA SER A 232 -6.78 -1.39 3.32
C SER A 232 -6.63 -2.15 4.65
N ARG A 233 -6.92 -3.46 4.63
CA ARG A 233 -6.82 -4.33 5.81
C ARG A 233 -5.39 -4.56 6.26
N ASP A 234 -4.50 -4.91 5.34
CA ASP A 234 -3.10 -5.21 5.65
C ASP A 234 -2.20 -3.96 5.62
N ARG A 235 -2.78 -2.80 5.27
CA ARG A 235 -2.20 -1.45 5.28
C ARG A 235 -0.95 -1.31 4.42
N TYR A 236 -0.95 -1.83 3.20
CA TYR A 236 0.16 -1.62 2.26
C TYR A 236 -0.33 -1.55 0.81
N ALA A 237 0.46 -0.91 -0.06
CA ALA A 237 0.30 -0.95 -1.50
C ALA A 237 1.48 -1.67 -2.17
N TRP A 238 1.28 -2.25 -3.35
CA TRP A 238 2.27 -3.04 -4.09
C TRP A 238 2.32 -2.66 -5.57
N GLY A 239 3.40 -3.07 -6.24
CA GLY A 239 3.59 -2.87 -7.69
C GLY A 239 4.78 -1.98 -8.06
N LEU A 240 5.62 -1.60 -7.09
CA LEU A 240 6.66 -0.57 -7.28
C LEU A 240 8.09 -1.13 -7.27
N ALA A 241 8.26 -2.45 -7.31
CA ALA A 241 9.59 -3.09 -7.27
C ALA A 241 10.46 -2.63 -8.45
N GLU A 242 9.93 -2.74 -9.66
CA GLU A 242 10.63 -2.33 -10.89
C GLU A 242 10.90 -0.82 -10.89
N TRP A 243 9.97 -0.01 -10.36
CA TRP A 243 10.14 1.44 -10.27
C TRP A 243 11.28 1.83 -9.30
N TYR A 244 11.36 1.19 -8.13
CA TYR A 244 12.49 1.40 -7.21
C TYR A 244 13.82 0.96 -7.79
N GLU A 245 13.85 -0.15 -8.52
CA GLU A 245 15.06 -0.63 -9.17
C GLU A 245 15.50 0.32 -10.29
N HIS A 246 14.57 0.74 -11.15
CA HIS A 246 14.83 1.65 -12.28
C HIS A 246 15.47 2.97 -11.82
N TYR A 247 14.91 3.59 -10.77
CA TYR A 247 15.41 4.85 -10.23
C TYR A 247 16.46 4.68 -9.11
N GLN A 248 16.84 3.44 -8.79
CA GLN A 248 17.78 3.09 -7.73
C GLN A 248 17.44 3.73 -6.37
N ILE A 249 16.15 3.76 -6.03
CA ILE A 249 15.66 4.38 -4.79
C ILE A 249 16.14 3.56 -3.57
N PRO A 250 16.91 4.14 -2.65
CA PRO A 250 17.37 3.45 -1.46
C PRO A 250 16.31 3.44 -0.37
N ALA A 251 16.48 2.60 0.65
CA ALA A 251 15.81 2.84 1.94
C ALA A 251 16.23 4.23 2.46
N GLY A 252 15.28 4.98 3.02
CA GLY A 252 15.46 6.39 3.36
C GLY A 252 15.21 7.35 2.18
N GLY A 253 15.11 6.87 0.94
CA GLY A 253 14.78 7.70 -0.21
C GLY A 253 13.38 8.33 -0.09
N LYS A 254 13.29 9.65 -0.31
CA LYS A 254 12.03 10.38 -0.21
C LYS A 254 11.18 10.20 -1.46
N ILE A 255 9.97 9.69 -1.25
CA ILE A 255 8.94 9.48 -2.27
C ILE A 255 7.85 10.51 -2.07
N ARG A 256 7.31 10.99 -3.19
CA ARG A 256 6.13 11.84 -3.26
C ARG A 256 5.00 11.05 -3.91
N LEU A 257 3.84 11.06 -3.26
CA LEU A 257 2.59 10.55 -3.83
C LEU A 257 1.61 11.71 -4.00
N GLU A 258 0.97 11.77 -5.16
CA GLU A 258 -0.03 12.78 -5.51
C GLU A 258 -1.30 12.08 -6.01
N ARG A 259 -2.47 12.54 -5.56
CA ARG A 259 -3.74 12.10 -6.13
C ARG A 259 -3.96 12.74 -7.49
N THR A 260 -4.50 11.98 -8.43
CA THR A 260 -5.02 12.53 -9.66
C THR A 260 -6.52 12.83 -9.54
N GLU A 261 -7.09 13.42 -10.58
CA GLU A 261 -8.54 13.62 -10.71
C GLU A 261 -9.29 12.29 -10.90
N VAL A 262 -8.61 11.23 -11.35
CA VAL A 262 -9.20 9.92 -11.56
C VAL A 262 -9.02 9.06 -10.32
N GLU A 263 -10.13 8.50 -9.84
CA GLU A 263 -10.09 7.59 -8.70
C GLU A 263 -9.41 6.26 -9.07
N GLY A 264 -8.40 5.89 -8.30
CA GLY A 264 -7.58 4.69 -8.55
C GLY A 264 -6.26 4.99 -9.26
N GLU A 265 -6.08 6.22 -9.77
CA GLU A 265 -4.78 6.69 -10.27
C GLU A 265 -4.05 7.50 -9.21
N ILE A 266 -2.77 7.19 -9.03
CA ILE A 266 -1.90 7.84 -8.06
C ILE A 266 -0.61 8.18 -8.77
N LYS A 267 -0.25 9.45 -8.80
CA LYS A 267 1.04 9.87 -9.35
C LYS A 267 2.13 9.64 -8.32
N ILE A 268 3.22 9.00 -8.74
CA ILE A 268 4.40 8.70 -7.92
C ILE A 268 5.61 9.43 -8.48
N ASP A 269 6.40 10.02 -7.59
CA ASP A 269 7.69 10.62 -7.91
C ASP A 269 8.67 10.37 -6.76
N TYR A 270 9.97 10.54 -7.01
CA TYR A 270 10.93 10.75 -5.94
C TYR A 270 11.22 12.25 -5.81
N VAL A 271 11.43 12.72 -4.58
CA VAL A 271 11.83 14.10 -4.34
C VAL A 271 13.26 14.26 -4.87
N PRO A 272 13.53 15.07 -5.90
CA PRO A 272 14.86 15.16 -6.48
C PRO A 272 15.86 15.78 -5.50
N ALA A 273 17.08 15.25 -5.48
CA ALA A 273 18.16 15.82 -4.69
C ALA A 273 18.41 17.29 -5.08
N SER A 274 18.54 18.16 -4.08
CA SER A 274 18.70 19.62 -4.27
C SER A 274 19.87 20.02 -5.20
N LYS A 275 20.90 19.18 -5.34
CA LYS A 275 22.07 19.41 -6.20
C LYS A 275 22.17 18.40 -7.37
N GLY A 276 21.08 17.76 -7.73
CA GLY A 276 20.99 16.73 -8.78
C GLY A 276 21.44 15.33 -8.32
N LEU A 277 22.53 15.24 -7.57
CA LEU A 277 22.95 14.00 -6.90
C LEU A 277 23.25 14.27 -5.43
N GLU A 278 22.71 13.42 -4.56
CA GLU A 278 23.03 13.42 -3.13
C GLU A 278 24.05 12.32 -2.82
N THR A 279 25.21 12.70 -2.28
CA THR A 279 26.23 11.73 -1.86
C THR A 279 26.00 11.37 -0.41
N CYS A 280 25.75 10.10 -0.12
CA CYS A 280 25.61 9.61 1.25
C CYS A 280 26.66 8.56 1.58
N TRP A 281 27.02 8.51 2.86
CA TRP A 281 27.82 7.43 3.43
C TRP A 281 26.85 6.37 3.94
N LEU A 282 26.89 5.20 3.32
CA LEU A 282 26.00 4.10 3.65
C LEU A 282 26.73 3.02 4.42
N ARG A 283 26.10 2.57 5.50
CA ARG A 283 26.49 1.38 6.23
C ARG A 283 25.85 0.18 5.54
N LYS A 284 26.63 -0.57 4.75
CA LYS A 284 26.15 -1.84 4.20
C LYS A 284 26.28 -2.91 5.28
N VAL A 285 25.16 -3.38 5.81
CA VAL A 285 25.14 -4.50 6.76
C VAL A 285 25.09 -5.80 5.97
N SER A 286 25.87 -6.82 6.32
CA SER A 286 25.90 -8.13 5.66
C SER A 286 25.87 -9.22 6.72
N TYR A 287 25.04 -10.25 6.51
CA TYR A 287 24.98 -11.41 7.39
C TYR A 287 25.93 -12.51 6.89
N ASP A 288 26.93 -12.86 7.69
CA ASP A 288 27.84 -13.96 7.42
C ASP A 288 27.27 -15.26 7.99
N GLN A 289 26.80 -16.13 7.10
CA GLN A 289 26.24 -17.43 7.45
C GLN A 289 27.26 -18.38 8.11
N SER A 290 28.56 -18.22 7.83
CA SER A 290 29.60 -19.10 8.36
C SER A 290 29.94 -18.79 9.81
N THR A 291 29.85 -17.51 10.20
CA THR A 291 30.15 -17.03 11.55
C THR A 291 28.92 -16.69 12.36
N ASP A 292 27.73 -16.70 11.75
CA ASP A 292 26.45 -16.35 12.36
C ASP A 292 26.42 -14.91 12.88
N LYS A 293 27.12 -14.00 12.18
CA LYS A 293 27.33 -12.61 12.62
C LYS A 293 26.96 -11.62 11.53
N LEU A 294 26.45 -10.48 11.97
CA LEU A 294 26.28 -9.30 11.14
C LEU A 294 27.61 -8.54 11.07
N THR A 295 27.99 -8.10 9.87
CA THR A 295 29.16 -7.27 9.59
C THR A 295 28.70 -6.00 8.89
N ALA A 296 29.44 -4.90 9.02
CA ALA A 296 29.14 -3.66 8.33
C ALA A 296 30.34 -3.13 7.58
N VAL A 297 30.10 -2.60 6.38
CA VAL A 297 31.11 -1.88 5.59
C VAL A 297 30.53 -0.54 5.18
N THR A 298 31.22 0.54 5.57
CA THR A 298 30.86 1.90 5.14
C THR A 298 31.31 2.10 3.69
N THR A 299 30.38 2.48 2.81
CA THR A 299 30.64 2.75 1.39
C THR A 299 30.07 4.12 1.04
N ARG A 300 30.58 4.74 -0.03
CA ARG A 300 30.03 5.99 -0.56
C ARG A 300 29.16 5.68 -1.78
N ARG A 301 27.94 6.21 -1.83
CA ARG A 301 27.10 6.22 -3.05
C ARG A 301 26.38 7.54 -3.25
N THR A 302 25.89 7.71 -4.48
CA THR A 302 25.15 8.88 -4.94
C THR A 302 23.75 8.48 -5.37
N TYR A 303 22.75 9.27 -4.98
CA TYR A 303 21.34 9.04 -5.28
C TYR A 303 20.72 10.23 -6.02
N LEU A 304 19.71 9.96 -6.86
CA LEU A 304 18.96 10.98 -7.60
C LEU A 304 17.91 11.67 -6.73
N CYS A 305 17.47 11.02 -5.66
CA CYS A 305 16.46 11.51 -4.74
C CYS A 305 17.09 12.09 -3.47
N GLU A 306 16.33 12.95 -2.78
CA GLU A 306 16.60 13.29 -1.39
C GLU A 306 16.53 12.04 -0.51
N VAL A 307 17.43 11.94 0.46
CA VAL A 307 17.54 10.80 1.37
C VAL A 307 17.44 11.26 2.82
N ASP A 308 16.63 10.56 3.61
CA ASP A 308 16.73 10.59 5.07
C ASP A 308 17.93 9.73 5.48
N GLU A 309 19.06 10.36 5.79
CA GLU A 309 20.32 9.69 6.15
C GLU A 309 20.17 8.76 7.36
N ASP A 310 19.26 9.07 8.29
CA ASP A 310 19.02 8.24 9.47
C ASP A 310 18.22 6.98 9.15
N LEU A 311 17.49 6.95 8.02
CA LEU A 311 16.85 5.74 7.49
C LEU A 311 17.68 5.09 6.39
N LEU A 312 18.76 5.72 5.94
CA LEU A 312 19.55 5.22 4.84
C LEU A 312 20.20 3.89 5.20
N MET A 313 19.80 2.84 4.49
CA MET A 313 20.46 1.56 4.53
C MET A 313 20.52 0.93 3.15
N HIS A 314 21.54 0.11 2.93
CA HIS A 314 21.66 -0.65 1.70
C HIS A 314 21.91 -2.13 1.99
N GLY A 315 20.98 -2.95 1.53
CA GLY A 315 21.17 -4.38 1.28
C GLY A 315 21.52 -5.22 2.49
N LEU A 316 20.50 -5.78 3.15
CA LEU A 316 20.51 -7.19 3.57
C LEU A 316 19.36 -7.85 2.82
N ILE A 317 19.60 -9.02 2.25
CA ILE A 317 18.53 -9.92 1.84
C ILE A 317 18.81 -11.25 2.54
N PHE A 318 17.93 -11.64 3.45
CA PHE A 318 17.90 -13.00 3.95
C PHE A 318 17.15 -13.84 2.92
N GLU A 319 17.86 -14.40 1.94
CA GLU A 319 17.27 -15.30 0.93
C GLU A 319 17.01 -16.71 1.49
N ASP A 320 17.56 -17.04 2.67
CA ASP A 320 17.53 -18.38 3.25
C ASP A 320 16.37 -18.57 4.27
N PRO A 321 15.46 -19.53 4.04
CA PRO A 321 14.43 -19.92 5.00
C PRO A 321 14.94 -20.29 6.40
N GLN A 322 16.14 -20.84 6.54
CA GLN A 322 16.70 -21.18 7.87
C GLN A 322 17.13 -19.93 8.64
N ALA A 323 17.72 -18.95 7.95
CA ALA A 323 18.04 -17.64 8.53
C ALA A 323 16.77 -16.91 9.00
N MET A 324 15.70 -16.91 8.18
CA MET A 324 14.40 -16.34 8.55
C MET A 324 13.77 -17.05 9.76
N GLN A 325 13.89 -18.37 9.86
CA GLN A 325 13.37 -19.12 11.01
C GLN A 325 14.15 -18.80 12.30
N LYS A 326 15.46 -18.59 12.19
CA LYS A 326 16.30 -18.19 13.31
C LYS A 326 15.97 -16.77 13.79
N GLU A 327 15.86 -15.81 12.86
CA GLU A 327 15.33 -14.46 13.10
C GLU A 327 14.01 -14.51 13.86
N ALA A 328 13.08 -15.37 13.42
CA ALA A 328 11.75 -15.46 14.00
C ALA A 328 11.77 -15.83 15.49
N THR A 329 12.82 -16.48 15.99
CA THR A 329 12.96 -16.93 17.39
C THR A 329 13.69 -15.95 18.31
N GLN A 330 14.43 -14.98 17.77
CA GLN A 330 15.18 -14.03 18.59
C GLN A 330 14.25 -12.93 19.13
N SER A 331 14.47 -12.47 20.37
CA SER A 331 13.76 -11.29 20.90
C SER A 331 14.19 -10.02 20.16
N ILE A 332 13.37 -8.94 20.18
CA ILE A 332 13.79 -7.66 19.56
C ILE A 332 15.02 -7.13 20.28
N PHE A 333 15.07 -7.29 21.61
CA PHE A 333 16.24 -6.98 22.41
C PHE A 333 17.51 -7.71 21.93
N ASP A 334 17.45 -9.04 21.74
CA ASP A 334 18.62 -9.81 21.28
C ASP A 334 19.08 -9.38 19.88
N VAL A 335 18.14 -9.06 18.98
CA VAL A 335 18.46 -8.51 17.65
C VAL A 335 19.11 -7.14 17.78
N MET A 336 18.58 -6.25 18.63
CA MET A 336 19.18 -4.94 18.90
C MET A 336 20.60 -5.08 19.42
N CYS A 337 20.88 -5.98 20.37
CA CYS A 337 22.23 -6.21 20.90
C CYS A 337 23.22 -6.73 19.83
N GLN A 338 22.74 -7.42 18.80
CA GLN A 338 23.57 -7.88 17.67
C GLN A 338 23.79 -6.76 16.64
N VAL A 339 22.75 -5.99 16.34
CA VAL A 339 22.76 -4.93 15.32
C VAL A 339 23.51 -3.69 15.79
N PHE A 340 23.33 -3.27 17.04
CA PHE A 340 23.88 -2.01 17.54
C PHE A 340 25.41 -1.91 17.36
N PRO A 341 26.22 -2.90 17.79
CA PRO A 341 27.68 -2.83 17.64
C PRO A 341 28.13 -2.75 16.17
N VAL A 342 27.32 -3.28 15.25
CA VAL A 342 27.59 -3.28 13.81
C VAL A 342 27.34 -1.90 13.21
N LEU A 343 26.42 -1.13 13.79
CA LEU A 343 26.14 0.25 13.39
C LEU A 343 27.12 1.27 13.98
N THR A 344 27.72 0.99 15.14
CA THR A 344 28.71 1.89 15.76
C THR A 344 30.10 1.76 15.11
N GLU A 345 30.74 2.85 14.73
CA GLU A 345 32.20 2.89 14.58
C GLU A 345 32.80 3.25 15.95
N GLN A 346 33.52 2.33 16.60
CA GLN A 346 34.33 2.63 17.79
C GLN A 346 33.62 3.31 18.99
N GLY A 347 32.34 2.96 19.26
CA GLY A 347 31.62 3.48 20.44
C GLY A 347 30.85 4.79 20.23
N GLU A 348 30.71 5.23 18.98
CA GLU A 348 29.81 6.33 18.59
C GLU A 348 28.34 6.03 18.89
N SER A 349 27.53 7.09 18.99
CA SER A 349 26.08 6.97 19.17
C SER A 349 25.36 6.74 17.85
N VAL A 350 24.29 5.93 17.86
CA VAL A 350 23.50 5.57 16.67
C VAL A 350 22.13 6.22 16.74
N HIS A 351 21.68 6.81 15.63
CA HIS A 351 20.33 7.36 15.55
C HIS A 351 19.27 6.25 15.61
N CYS A 352 18.20 6.48 16.37
CA CYS A 352 17.16 5.48 16.61
C CYS A 352 16.42 5.01 15.34
N LYS A 353 16.28 5.87 14.31
CA LYS A 353 15.77 5.48 12.98
C LYS A 353 16.67 4.45 12.30
N ALA A 354 17.98 4.63 12.37
CA ALA A 354 18.95 3.73 11.72
C ALA A 354 18.93 2.36 12.40
N LEU A 355 18.89 2.38 13.74
CA LEU A 355 18.71 1.18 14.53
C LEU A 355 17.39 0.48 14.20
N PHE A 356 16.28 1.22 14.14
CA PHE A 356 14.98 0.67 13.74
C PHE A 356 15.07 0.01 12.36
N ASN A 357 15.56 0.73 11.34
CA ASN A 357 15.56 0.20 9.98
C ASN A 357 16.42 -1.07 9.89
N CYS A 358 17.55 -1.13 10.61
CA CYS A 358 18.39 -2.33 10.64
C CYS A 358 17.79 -3.49 11.43
N VAL A 359 17.18 -3.23 12.59
CA VAL A 359 16.48 -4.26 13.36
C VAL A 359 15.28 -4.77 12.57
N ASN A 360 14.53 -3.89 11.91
CA ASN A 360 13.37 -4.22 11.09
C ASN A 360 13.72 -5.05 9.84
N LEU A 361 14.94 -4.90 9.34
CA LEU A 361 15.48 -5.70 8.25
C LEU A 361 15.86 -7.12 8.70
N VAL A 362 16.40 -7.24 9.91
CA VAL A 362 16.78 -8.52 10.53
C VAL A 362 15.59 -9.21 11.16
N ARG A 363 14.59 -8.47 11.62
CA ARG A 363 13.35 -8.94 12.26
C ARG A 363 12.24 -7.91 12.10
N ARG A 364 11.25 -8.22 11.26
CA ARG A 364 10.10 -7.33 11.03
C ARG A 364 9.45 -6.91 12.35
N CYS A 365 9.45 -5.61 12.63
CA CYS A 365 8.92 -5.02 13.86
C CYS A 365 8.39 -3.61 13.63
N SER A 366 7.59 -3.10 14.59
CA SER A 366 7.19 -1.69 14.56
C SER A 366 8.31 -0.79 15.09
N PRO A 367 8.43 0.45 14.58
CA PRO A 367 9.39 1.42 15.12
C PRO A 367 9.18 1.67 16.61
N TYR A 368 7.93 1.69 17.06
CA TYR A 368 7.58 1.80 18.49
C TYR A 368 8.25 0.71 19.34
N THR A 369 8.32 -0.54 18.86
CA THR A 369 8.89 -1.65 19.64
C THR A 369 10.38 -1.43 19.93
N VAL A 370 11.13 -0.95 18.94
CA VAL A 370 12.56 -0.63 19.09
C VAL A 370 12.74 0.54 20.05
N PHE A 371 11.89 1.57 19.95
CA PHE A 371 11.98 2.77 20.77
C PHE A 371 11.61 2.51 22.23
N ALA A 372 10.66 1.61 22.47
CA ALA A 372 10.31 1.14 23.80
C ALA A 372 11.48 0.37 24.44
N GLU A 373 12.14 -0.52 23.70
CA GLU A 373 13.34 -1.22 24.19
C GLU A 373 14.48 -0.25 24.51
N LEU A 374 14.74 0.75 23.65
CA LEU A 374 15.71 1.81 23.92
C LEU A 374 15.41 2.53 25.24
N SER A 375 14.14 2.84 25.50
CA SER A 375 13.71 3.55 26.70
C SER A 375 13.68 2.69 27.96
N ALA A 376 13.49 1.38 27.81
CA ALA A 376 13.27 0.45 28.93
C ALA A 376 14.54 -0.17 29.49
N ARG A 377 15.61 -0.29 28.69
CA ARG A 377 16.80 -1.08 29.06
C ARG A 377 18.00 -0.20 29.41
N PRO A 378 18.68 -0.47 30.54
CA PRO A 378 19.81 0.35 30.99
C PRO A 378 21.06 0.23 30.11
N CYS A 379 21.16 -0.80 29.26
CA CYS A 379 22.26 -0.95 28.31
C CYS A 379 22.16 0.04 27.14
N PHE A 380 21.01 0.69 26.93
CA PHE A 380 20.85 1.76 25.97
C PHE A 380 20.84 3.10 26.72
N ARG A 381 21.77 3.99 26.37
CA ARG A 381 21.87 5.31 27.01
C ARG A 381 21.69 6.39 25.96
N ARG A 382 20.78 7.33 26.20
CA ARG A 382 20.59 8.46 25.32
C ARG A 382 21.86 9.33 25.24
N ASP A 383 22.19 9.80 24.05
CA ASP A 383 23.19 10.82 23.84
C ASP A 383 22.61 12.19 24.27
N PRO A 384 23.17 12.87 25.28
CA PRO A 384 22.65 14.15 25.75
C PRO A 384 22.85 15.28 24.73
N ASP A 385 23.83 15.15 23.83
CA ASP A 385 24.23 16.21 22.91
C ASP A 385 23.54 16.08 21.54
N GLN A 386 23.06 14.87 21.21
CA GLN A 386 22.45 14.56 19.91
C GLN A 386 21.04 13.94 20.08
N PRO A 387 19.97 14.68 19.76
CA PRO A 387 18.60 14.15 19.83
C PRO A 387 18.43 12.89 18.98
N GLY A 388 17.73 11.88 19.51
CA GLY A 388 17.48 10.63 18.79
C GLY A 388 18.68 9.68 18.71
N HIS A 389 19.87 10.07 19.17
CA HIS A 389 21.06 9.22 19.23
C HIS A 389 21.19 8.47 20.56
N TRP A 390 21.70 7.24 20.47
CA TRP A 390 21.84 6.34 21.60
C TRP A 390 23.22 5.68 21.61
N PHE A 391 23.75 5.42 22.80
CA PHE A 391 24.91 4.58 23.06
C PHE A 391 24.47 3.19 23.51
N PHE A 392 25.33 2.20 23.27
CA PHE A 392 25.12 0.82 23.70
C PHE A 392 26.25 0.33 24.59
N ASP A 393 25.89 -0.27 25.72
CA ASP A 393 26.80 -0.89 26.67
C ASP A 393 26.67 -2.42 26.61
N ALA A 394 27.64 -3.08 25.99
CA ALA A 394 27.65 -4.52 25.81
C ALA A 394 27.84 -5.29 27.13
N GLU A 395 28.52 -4.71 28.12
CA GLU A 395 28.74 -5.34 29.42
C GLU A 395 27.42 -5.41 30.18
N ILE A 396 26.70 -4.28 30.28
CA ILE A 396 25.38 -4.22 30.91
C ILE A 396 24.40 -5.14 30.16
N ALA A 397 24.42 -5.15 28.83
CA ALA A 397 23.56 -6.02 28.01
C ALA A 397 23.78 -7.51 28.33
N SER A 398 25.04 -7.94 28.48
CA SER A 398 25.38 -9.32 28.82
C SER A 398 24.88 -9.74 30.21
N GLN A 399 24.84 -8.81 31.16
CA GLN A 399 24.35 -9.04 32.52
C GLN A 399 22.82 -9.19 32.58
N ILE A 400 22.08 -8.42 31.77
CA ILE A 400 20.61 -8.41 31.78
C ILE A 400 19.97 -9.43 30.83
N SER A 401 20.68 -9.88 29.77
CA SER A 401 20.15 -10.83 28.78
C SER A 401 19.58 -12.13 29.38
N PRO A 402 20.21 -12.78 30.38
CA PRO A 402 19.63 -13.98 31.01
C PRO A 402 18.27 -13.72 31.68
N ALA A 403 18.13 -12.57 32.36
CA ALA A 403 16.88 -12.20 33.03
C ALA A 403 15.77 -11.89 32.01
N ILE A 404 16.10 -11.21 30.91
CA ILE A 404 15.17 -10.92 29.82
C ILE A 404 14.67 -12.22 29.18
N LYS A 405 15.56 -13.17 28.90
CA LYS A 405 15.19 -14.49 28.36
C LYS A 405 14.26 -15.28 29.27
N ILE A 406 14.38 -15.11 30.60
CA ILE A 406 13.45 -15.72 31.56
C ILE A 406 12.09 -15.03 31.48
N ILE A 407 12.06 -13.70 31.45
CA ILE A 407 10.82 -12.91 31.34
C ILE A 407 10.08 -13.25 30.04
N ASP A 408 10.77 -13.25 28.90
CA ASP A 408 10.17 -13.57 27.60
C ASP A 408 9.56 -14.98 27.59
N ARG A 409 10.27 -15.98 28.13
CA ARG A 409 9.74 -17.35 28.27
C ARG A 409 8.53 -17.44 29.20
N LEU A 410 8.48 -16.62 30.26
CA LEU A 410 7.33 -16.58 31.16
C LEU A 410 6.13 -15.92 30.46
N ASP A 411 6.36 -14.84 29.72
CA ASP A 411 5.34 -14.13 28.96
C ASP A 411 4.76 -14.96 27.79
N GLU A 412 5.57 -15.80 27.15
CA GLU A 412 5.09 -16.78 26.17
C GLU A 412 4.13 -17.80 26.78
N ARG A 413 4.36 -18.18 28.05
CA ARG A 413 3.56 -19.19 28.75
C ARG A 413 2.31 -18.60 29.41
N LEU A 414 2.29 -17.31 29.74
CA LEU A 414 1.18 -16.63 30.40
C LEU A 414 -0.19 -16.81 29.71
N PRO A 415 -0.33 -16.68 28.38
CA PRO A 415 -1.60 -16.91 27.67
C PRO A 415 -2.12 -18.34 27.83
N SER A 416 -1.22 -19.33 27.74
CA SER A 416 -1.58 -20.74 27.92
C SER A 416 -2.00 -21.04 29.37
N LEU A 417 -1.40 -20.34 30.33
CA LEU A 417 -1.78 -20.41 31.75
C LEU A 417 -3.15 -19.77 31.99
N HIS A 418 -3.41 -18.60 31.43
CA HIS A 418 -4.72 -17.96 31.50
C HIS A 418 -5.82 -18.82 30.86
N GLN A 419 -5.56 -19.44 29.71
CA GLN A 419 -6.48 -20.40 29.09
C GLN A 419 -6.70 -21.64 29.97
N ARG A 420 -5.64 -22.23 30.56
CA ARG A 420 -5.78 -23.37 31.48
C ARG A 420 -6.58 -23.00 32.74
N ILE A 421 -6.36 -21.81 33.31
CA ILE A 421 -7.11 -21.32 34.46
C ILE A 421 -8.59 -21.13 34.09
N ALA A 422 -8.89 -20.57 32.91
CA ALA A 422 -10.26 -20.43 32.43
C ALA A 422 -10.94 -21.80 32.27
N SER A 423 -10.28 -22.76 31.61
CA SER A 423 -10.81 -24.13 31.44
C SER A 423 -11.05 -24.84 32.78
N LEU A 424 -10.14 -24.67 33.76
CA LEU A 424 -10.30 -25.25 35.10
C LEU A 424 -11.46 -24.61 35.87
N LYS A 425 -11.69 -23.30 35.73
CA LYS A 425 -12.86 -22.62 36.32
C LYS A 425 -14.16 -23.17 35.73
N THR A 426 -14.24 -23.31 34.41
CA THR A 426 -15.42 -23.89 33.74
C THR A 426 -15.68 -25.32 34.20
N ALA A 427 -14.63 -26.15 34.30
CA ALA A 427 -14.75 -27.52 34.79
C ALA A 427 -15.22 -27.59 36.26
N ALA A 428 -14.72 -26.70 37.12
CA ALA A 428 -15.14 -26.61 38.51
C ALA A 428 -16.61 -26.15 38.65
N GLU A 429 -17.06 -25.21 37.81
CA GLU A 429 -18.47 -24.78 37.76
C GLU A 429 -19.40 -25.91 37.30
N GLU A 430 -18.99 -26.69 36.29
CA GLU A 430 -19.77 -27.83 35.81
C GLU A 430 -19.86 -28.95 36.85
N GLN A 431 -18.77 -29.21 37.57
CA GLN A 431 -18.75 -30.18 38.66
C GLN A 431 -19.59 -29.72 39.85
N SER A 432 -19.57 -28.43 40.17
CA SER A 432 -20.43 -27.83 41.21
C SER A 432 -21.92 -27.94 40.85
N ARG A 433 -22.28 -27.69 39.59
CA ARG A 433 -23.65 -27.91 39.08
C ARG A 433 -24.06 -29.38 39.19
N ARG A 434 -23.20 -30.32 38.77
CA ARG A 434 -23.49 -31.77 38.90
C ARG A 434 -23.71 -32.20 40.35
N LEU A 435 -22.94 -31.64 41.29
CA LEU A 435 -23.10 -31.93 42.73
C LEU A 435 -24.40 -31.32 43.31
N GLN A 436 -24.89 -30.21 42.76
CA GLN A 436 -26.21 -29.67 43.12
C GLN A 436 -27.37 -30.52 42.59
N PHE A 437 -27.21 -31.17 41.42
CA PHE A 437 -28.21 -32.10 40.87
C PHE A 437 -28.27 -33.46 41.60
N ILE A 438 -27.23 -33.85 42.34
CA ILE A 438 -27.20 -35.10 43.13
C ILE A 438 -27.83 -34.91 44.53
N ARG A 439 -28.24 -33.67 44.88
CA ARG A 439 -28.84 -33.31 46.19
C ARG A 439 -30.37 -33.20 46.20
N VAL A 440 -31.05 -33.83 45.23
CA VAL A 440 -32.52 -33.95 45.20
C VAL A 440 -32.96 -35.32 45.69
#